data_AF-A0A6H2DQ56-F1
#
_entry.id   AF-A0A6H2DQ56-F1
#
_cell.length_a   1.000
_cell.length_b   1.000
_cell.length_c   1.000
_cell.angle_alpha   90.00
_cell.angle_beta   90.00
_cell.angle_gamma   90.00
#
_symmetry.space_group_name_H-M   'P 1'
#
loop_
_entity.id
_entity.type
_entity.pdbx_description
1 polymer ?
#
loop_
_entity_poly.entity_id
_entity_poly.type
_entity_poly.pdbx_seq_one_letter_code
_entity_poly.pdbx_strand_id
1 'polypeptide(L)'
;MTLKFPKPEMEAAVALWGNTSLGLLMHWWQANKQQSGRGNIGKQALAKMTLLDPAMLSAVQLNQSAALLKKRSDIPMLPFNEIDVDKARAELDEAFLIGILAIPKVLAQPGGSLELLRHKLADEPSVYGGKRR
;
A
#
# COMPACT_ATOMS: atom_id res chain seq x y z
N MET A 1 1.59 -20.73 -15.29
CA MET A 1 1.81 -20.72 -13.84
C MET A 1 0.97 -19.60 -13.25
N THR A 2 -0.09 -19.95 -12.53
CA THR A 2 -0.93 -18.96 -11.84
C THR A 2 -0.31 -18.77 -10.46
N LEU A 3 0.23 -17.59 -10.18
CA LEU A 3 0.71 -17.22 -8.86
C LEU A 3 -0.53 -16.95 -8.01
N LYS A 4 -0.89 -17.90 -7.13
CA LYS A 4 -1.97 -17.76 -6.14
C LYS A 4 -1.39 -17.96 -4.76
N PHE A 5 -1.91 -17.26 -3.77
CA PHE A 5 -1.53 -17.55 -2.40
C PHE A 5 -2.25 -18.83 -1.93
N PRO A 6 -1.68 -19.58 -0.96
CA PRO A 6 -2.31 -20.79 -0.46
C PRO A 6 -3.68 -20.57 0.20
N LYS A 7 -3.91 -19.35 0.71
CA LYS A 7 -5.11 -18.97 1.45
C LYS A 7 -5.65 -17.62 0.96
N PRO A 8 -6.97 -17.47 0.77
CA PRO A 8 -7.55 -16.20 0.33
C PRO A 8 -7.31 -15.05 1.31
N GLU A 9 -7.18 -15.34 2.62
CA GLU A 9 -6.87 -14.34 3.64
C GLU A 9 -5.46 -13.75 3.48
N MET A 10 -4.51 -14.53 2.96
CA MET A 10 -3.18 -14.05 2.62
C MET A 10 -3.23 -13.11 1.41
N GLU A 11 -4.06 -13.45 0.40
CA GLU A 11 -4.31 -12.56 -0.75
C GLU A 11 -4.90 -11.24 -0.27
N ALA A 12 -5.84 -11.29 0.67
CA ALA A 12 -6.43 -10.09 1.23
C ALA A 12 -5.41 -9.22 1.96
N ALA A 13 -4.56 -9.80 2.80
CA ALA A 13 -3.52 -9.06 3.50
C ALA A 13 -2.52 -8.39 2.53
N VAL A 14 -2.11 -9.08 1.48
CA VAL A 14 -1.19 -8.53 0.46
C VAL A 14 -1.87 -7.45 -0.39
N ALA A 15 -3.15 -7.63 -0.74
CA ALA A 15 -3.93 -6.63 -1.46
C ALA A 15 -4.11 -5.35 -0.64
N LEU A 16 -4.42 -5.47 0.66
CA LEU A 16 -4.47 -4.33 1.57
C LEU A 16 -3.10 -3.65 1.68
N TRP A 17 -2.04 -4.43 1.94
CA TRP A 17 -0.66 -3.91 2.00
C TRP A 17 -0.32 -3.07 0.75
N GLY A 18 -0.56 -3.61 -0.44
CA GLY A 18 -0.25 -2.94 -1.70
C GLY A 18 -0.98 -1.60 -1.92
N ASN A 19 -2.08 -1.36 -1.20
CA ASN A 19 -2.85 -0.12 -1.27
C ASN A 19 -2.56 0.86 -0.12
N THR A 20 -1.75 0.47 0.87
CA THR A 20 -1.28 1.38 1.94
C THR A 20 -0.20 2.33 1.44
N SER A 21 0.03 3.42 2.17
CA SER A 21 1.13 4.36 1.86
C SER A 21 2.51 3.70 1.93
N LEU A 22 2.72 2.80 2.90
CA LEU A 22 3.97 2.05 3.00
C LEU A 22 4.14 1.04 1.86
N GLY A 23 3.06 0.34 1.48
CA GLY A 23 3.09 -0.57 0.34
C GLY A 23 3.40 0.14 -0.98
N LEU A 24 2.80 1.31 -1.21
CA LEU A 24 3.09 2.14 -2.38
C LEU A 24 4.51 2.70 -2.37
N LEU A 25 5.03 3.12 -1.21
CA LEU A 25 6.45 3.47 -1.06
C LEU A 25 7.36 2.31 -1.47
N MET A 26 7.11 1.11 -0.94
CA MET A 26 7.94 -0.07 -1.24
C MET A 26 7.85 -0.48 -2.70
N HIS A 27 6.66 -0.40 -3.30
CA HIS A 27 6.48 -0.57 -4.74
C HIS A 27 7.31 0.46 -5.51
N TRP A 28 7.14 1.75 -5.19
CA TRP A 28 7.81 2.81 -5.91
C TRP A 28 9.32 2.73 -5.80
N TRP A 29 9.86 2.42 -4.61
CA TRP A 29 11.28 2.23 -4.38
C TRP A 29 11.89 1.20 -5.35
N GLN A 30 11.19 0.09 -5.56
CA GLN A 30 11.68 -1.05 -6.35
C GLN A 30 11.29 -1.00 -7.82
N ALA A 31 10.32 -0.17 -8.19
CA ALA A 31 9.86 -0.06 -9.56
C ALA A 31 10.87 0.62 -10.48
N ASN A 32 10.92 0.14 -11.73
CA ASN A 32 11.59 0.84 -12.83
C ASN A 32 10.76 2.08 -13.21
N LYS A 33 11.43 3.23 -13.32
CA LYS A 33 10.83 4.56 -13.56
C LYS A 33 11.25 5.17 -14.90
N GLN A 34 11.58 4.34 -15.90
CA GLN A 34 11.93 4.81 -17.26
C GLN A 34 10.81 5.64 -17.89
N GLN A 35 9.56 5.40 -17.51
CA GLN A 35 8.41 6.22 -17.89
C GLN A 35 8.00 7.10 -16.72
N SER A 36 8.05 8.42 -16.92
CA SER A 36 7.66 9.40 -15.91
C SER A 36 6.24 9.15 -15.41
N GLY A 37 6.02 9.19 -14.10
CA GLY A 37 4.72 8.91 -13.49
C GLY A 37 4.25 7.46 -13.54
N ARG A 38 5.13 6.52 -13.93
CA ARG A 38 4.79 5.10 -14.01
C ARG A 38 5.92 4.21 -13.49
N GLY A 39 5.63 3.55 -12.36
CA GLY A 39 6.44 2.47 -11.84
C GLY A 39 6.06 1.15 -12.52
N ASN A 40 7.02 0.51 -13.18
CA ASN A 40 6.81 -0.83 -13.75
C ASN A 40 7.70 -1.85 -13.03
N ILE A 41 7.14 -3.02 -12.73
CA ILE A 41 7.87 -4.16 -12.17
C ILE A 41 7.71 -5.35 -13.11
N GLY A 42 8.83 -5.84 -13.64
CA GLY A 42 8.84 -7.06 -14.45
C GLY A 42 8.67 -8.32 -13.59
N LYS A 43 8.21 -9.43 -14.18
CA LYS A 43 7.94 -10.70 -13.46
C LYS A 43 9.13 -11.19 -12.61
N GLN A 44 10.36 -11.07 -13.12
CA GLN A 44 11.57 -11.48 -12.38
C GLN A 44 11.85 -10.58 -11.17
N ALA A 45 11.59 -9.27 -11.29
CA ALA A 45 11.75 -8.32 -10.19
C ALA A 45 10.63 -8.50 -9.15
N LEU A 46 9.41 -8.85 -9.57
CA LEU A 46 8.30 -9.12 -8.67
C LEU A 46 8.63 -10.26 -7.69
N ALA A 47 9.32 -11.31 -8.14
CA ALA A 47 9.75 -12.43 -7.29
C ALA A 47 10.77 -12.03 -6.21
N LYS A 48 11.42 -10.88 -6.36
CA LYS A 48 12.39 -10.32 -5.40
C LYS A 48 11.84 -9.10 -4.66
N MET A 49 10.58 -8.76 -4.89
CA MET A 49 10.00 -7.56 -4.33
C MET A 49 9.90 -7.70 -2.81
N THR A 50 10.39 -6.72 -2.08
CA THR A 50 10.13 -6.62 -0.64
C THR A 50 8.67 -6.24 -0.44
N LEU A 51 7.90 -7.15 0.14
CA LEU A 51 6.50 -6.97 0.51
C LEU A 51 6.24 -7.55 1.91
N LEU A 52 5.06 -7.24 2.47
CA LEU A 52 4.57 -7.90 3.67
C LEU A 52 4.53 -9.42 3.45
N ASP A 53 5.18 -10.21 4.31
CA ASP A 53 5.05 -11.67 4.26
C ASP A 53 3.75 -12.10 4.95
N PRO A 54 2.70 -12.52 4.22
CA PRO A 54 1.44 -12.91 4.83
C PRO A 54 1.54 -14.26 5.56
N ALA A 55 2.60 -15.05 5.34
CA ALA A 55 2.83 -16.29 6.08
C ALA A 55 3.22 -16.05 7.54
N MET A 56 3.75 -14.85 7.85
CA MET A 56 4.13 -14.44 9.19
C MET A 56 2.98 -13.81 9.99
N LEU A 57 1.83 -13.59 9.36
CA LEU A 57 0.66 -13.05 10.05
C LEU A 57 -0.05 -14.14 10.86
N SER A 58 -0.52 -13.76 12.05
CA SER A 58 -1.36 -14.62 12.86
C SER A 58 -2.70 -14.90 12.17
N ALA A 59 -3.37 -16.00 12.53
CA ALA A 59 -4.70 -16.32 12.02
C ALA A 59 -5.73 -15.20 12.28
N VAL A 60 -5.60 -14.50 13.42
CA VAL A 60 -6.45 -13.36 13.76
C VAL A 60 -6.23 -12.21 12.77
N GLN A 61 -4.98 -11.84 12.50
CA GLN A 61 -4.63 -10.77 11.55
C GLN A 61 -5.09 -11.10 10.13
N LEU A 62 -4.93 -12.36 9.70
CA LEU A 62 -5.38 -12.82 8.38
C LEU A 62 -6.91 -12.69 8.24
N ASN A 63 -7.67 -13.16 9.24
CA ASN A 63 -9.13 -13.06 9.22
C ASN A 63 -9.60 -11.59 9.26
N GLN A 64 -8.95 -10.75 10.07
CA GLN A 64 -9.23 -9.31 10.10
C GLN A 64 -8.92 -8.63 8.76
N SER A 65 -7.84 -9.05 8.09
CA SER A 65 -7.47 -8.56 6.75
C SER A 65 -8.53 -8.91 5.72
N ALA A 66 -9.01 -10.16 5.70
CA ALA A 66 -10.08 -10.57 4.80
C ALA A 66 -11.39 -9.79 5.04
N ALA A 67 -11.76 -9.59 6.31
CA ALA A 67 -12.93 -8.80 6.68
C ALA A 67 -12.78 -7.32 6.27
N LEU A 68 -11.60 -6.72 6.50
CA LEU A 68 -11.32 -5.34 6.13
C LEU A 68 -11.35 -5.13 4.61
N LEU A 69 -10.77 -6.05 3.83
CA LEU A 69 -10.82 -5.98 2.38
C LEU A 69 -12.27 -6.06 1.88
N LYS A 70 -13.07 -6.99 2.38
CA LYS A 70 -14.49 -7.10 2.02
C LYS A 70 -15.27 -5.82 2.36
N LYS A 71 -14.94 -5.16 3.47
CA LYS A 71 -15.60 -3.91 3.88
C LYS A 71 -15.21 -2.72 3.00
N ARG A 72 -14.00 -2.71 2.43
CA ARG A 72 -13.43 -1.54 1.73
C ARG A 72 -13.27 -1.75 0.22
N SER A 73 -13.65 -2.91 -0.33
CA SER A 73 -13.42 -3.24 -1.75
C SER A 73 -14.08 -2.27 -2.73
N ASP A 74 -15.18 -1.64 -2.32
CA ASP A 74 -15.96 -0.73 -3.16
C ASP A 74 -15.63 0.75 -2.92
N ILE A 75 -14.64 1.04 -2.06
CA ILE A 75 -14.21 2.41 -1.77
C ILE A 75 -13.17 2.83 -2.82
N PRO A 76 -13.46 3.83 -3.66
CA PRO A 76 -12.48 4.32 -4.62
C PRO A 76 -11.30 4.99 -3.90
N MET A 77 -10.09 4.73 -4.38
CA MET A 77 -8.87 5.43 -3.96
C MET A 77 -8.37 6.30 -5.10
N LEU A 78 -7.67 7.37 -4.74
CA LEU A 78 -7.11 8.28 -5.72
C LEU A 78 -5.83 7.70 -6.35
N PRO A 79 -5.46 8.16 -7.55
CA PRO A 79 -4.19 7.82 -8.17
C PRO A 79 -2.99 8.11 -7.25
N PHE A 80 -1.86 7.44 -7.51
CA PHE A 80 -0.68 7.57 -6.66
C PHE A 80 -0.10 9.00 -6.61
N ASN A 81 -0.26 9.80 -7.66
CA ASN A 81 0.14 11.21 -7.69
C ASN A 81 -0.74 12.13 -6.81
N GLU A 82 -1.89 11.65 -6.35
CA GLU A 82 -2.83 12.37 -5.46
C GLU A 82 -2.89 11.71 -4.07
N ILE A 83 -1.83 10.95 -3.72
CA ILE A 83 -1.79 10.20 -2.46
C ILE A 83 -1.88 11.09 -1.23
N ASP A 84 -1.42 12.34 -1.31
CA ASP A 84 -1.43 13.31 -0.23
C ASP A 84 -2.83 13.75 0.19
N VAL A 85 -3.77 13.81 -0.76
CA VAL A 85 -5.19 14.17 -0.52
C VAL A 85 -6.12 12.96 -0.43
N ASP A 86 -5.59 11.75 -0.58
CA ASP A 86 -6.36 10.50 -0.52
C ASP A 86 -6.73 10.11 0.92
N LYS A 87 -7.90 10.61 1.36
CA LYS A 87 -8.48 10.27 2.67
C LYS A 87 -8.78 8.77 2.81
N ALA A 88 -9.23 8.12 1.73
CA ALA A 88 -9.56 6.70 1.77
C ALA A 88 -8.32 5.83 2.03
N ARG A 89 -7.16 6.26 1.50
CA ARG A 89 -5.87 5.63 1.78
C ARG A 89 -5.37 5.91 3.20
N ALA A 90 -5.52 7.12 3.71
CA ALA A 90 -5.17 7.44 5.11
C ALA A 90 -5.98 6.60 6.11
N GLU A 91 -7.27 6.41 5.88
CA GLU A 91 -8.11 5.51 6.68
C GLU A 91 -7.69 4.04 6.55
N LEU A 92 -7.28 3.60 5.36
CA LEU A 92 -6.75 2.24 5.18
C LEU A 92 -5.45 2.07 5.98
N ASP A 93 -4.55 3.04 5.95
CA ASP A 93 -3.32 3.02 6.73
C ASP A 93 -3.63 2.84 8.23
N GLU A 94 -4.57 3.61 8.78
CA GLU A 94 -4.97 3.47 10.17
C GLU A 94 -5.61 2.10 10.46
N ALA A 95 -6.55 1.65 9.62
CA ALA A 95 -7.25 0.39 9.83
C ALA A 95 -6.35 -0.84 9.72
N PHE A 96 -5.44 -0.86 8.74
CA PHE A 96 -4.59 -2.02 8.46
C PHE A 96 -3.23 -1.95 9.13
N LEU A 97 -2.46 -0.86 8.92
CA LEU A 97 -1.10 -0.77 9.47
C LEU A 97 -1.13 -0.69 11.00
N ILE A 98 -2.03 0.13 11.55
CA ILE A 98 -2.13 0.30 13.00
C ILE A 98 -3.04 -0.78 13.58
N GLY A 99 -4.27 -0.92 13.06
CA GLY A 99 -5.28 -1.81 13.62
C GLY A 99 -4.98 -3.30 13.52
N ILE A 100 -4.31 -3.75 12.44
CA ILE A 100 -4.03 -5.18 12.20
C ILE A 100 -2.55 -5.50 12.36
N LEU A 101 -1.66 -4.72 11.75
CA LEU A 101 -0.21 -4.97 11.84
C LEU A 101 0.43 -4.43 13.13
N ALA A 102 -0.34 -3.73 13.97
CA ALA A 102 0.12 -3.16 15.23
C ALA A 102 1.34 -2.24 15.09
N ILE A 103 1.48 -1.56 13.95
CA ILE A 103 2.47 -0.50 13.77
C ILE A 103 2.14 0.65 14.73
N PRO A 104 3.14 1.34 15.32
CA PRO A 104 2.89 2.40 16.30
C PRO A 104 1.94 3.49 15.80
N LYS A 105 0.86 3.74 16.54
CA LYS A 105 -0.18 4.74 16.20
C LYS A 105 0.38 6.15 15.98
N VAL A 106 1.50 6.49 16.62
CA VAL A 106 2.18 7.80 16.45
C VAL A 106 2.48 8.12 14.98
N LEU A 107 2.66 7.11 14.12
CA LEU A 107 2.91 7.32 12.69
C LEU A 107 1.69 7.85 11.93
N ALA A 108 0.48 7.54 12.40
CA ALA A 108 -0.78 7.89 11.75
C ALA A 108 -1.50 9.09 12.38
N GLN A 109 -0.90 9.75 13.39
CA GLN A 109 -1.47 10.96 13.98
C GLN A 109 -1.50 12.10 12.93
N PRO A 110 -2.40 13.09 13.09
CA PRO A 110 -2.38 14.30 12.25
C PRO A 110 -1.02 14.98 12.30
N GLY A 111 -0.46 15.32 11.13
CA GLY A 111 0.91 15.83 10.98
C GLY A 111 2.01 14.78 11.21
N GLY A 112 1.65 13.50 11.37
CA GLY A 112 2.56 12.40 11.63
C GLY A 112 3.30 11.90 10.39
N SER A 113 4.15 10.89 10.59
CA SER A 113 5.08 10.40 9.56
C SER A 113 4.40 9.86 8.30
N LEU A 114 3.22 9.23 8.42
CA LEU A 114 2.50 8.72 7.25
C LEU A 114 1.91 9.86 6.42
N GLU A 115 1.41 10.92 7.05
CA GLU A 115 0.95 12.11 6.33
C GLU A 115 2.08 12.81 5.60
N LEU A 116 3.20 13.02 6.30
CA LEU A 116 4.42 13.57 5.68
C LEU A 116 4.92 12.70 4.52
N LEU A 117 4.87 11.37 4.67
CA LEU A 117 5.24 10.44 3.61
C LEU A 117 4.37 10.63 2.36
N ARG A 118 3.04 10.69 2.53
CA ARG A 118 2.12 10.89 1.41
C ARG A 118 2.39 12.21 0.69
N HIS A 119 2.58 13.31 1.42
CA HIS A 119 2.99 14.59 0.82
C HIS A 119 4.28 14.47 0.01
N LYS A 120 5.33 13.88 0.60
CA LYS A 120 6.62 13.69 -0.09
C LYS A 120 6.51 12.82 -1.33
N LEU A 121 5.67 11.78 -1.31
CA LEU A 121 5.44 10.91 -2.46
C LEU A 121 4.65 11.62 -3.57
N ALA A 122 3.65 12.44 -3.24
CA ALA A 122 2.93 13.24 -4.22
C ALA A 122 3.82 14.35 -4.84
N ASP A 123 4.75 14.89 -4.05
CA ASP A 123 5.73 15.89 -4.49
C ASP A 123 6.89 15.30 -5.32
N GLU A 124 7.12 13.98 -5.25
CA GLU A 124 8.22 13.33 -5.94
C GLU A 124 8.05 13.44 -7.47
N PRO A 125 9.00 14.09 -8.19
CA PRO A 125 8.86 14.33 -9.63
C PRO A 125 8.63 13.06 -10.45
N SER A 126 9.26 11.95 -10.04
CA SER A 126 9.08 10.66 -10.70
C SER A 126 7.67 10.09 -10.52
N VAL A 127 6.98 10.36 -9.41
CA VAL A 127 5.59 9.95 -9.14
C VAL A 127 4.60 10.87 -9.86
N TYR A 128 4.81 12.18 -9.72
CA TYR A 128 3.99 13.23 -10.34
C TYR A 128 3.95 13.09 -11.88
N GLY A 129 5.09 12.81 -12.50
CA GLY A 129 5.17 12.45 -13.91
C GLY A 129 4.69 13.51 -14.90
N GLY A 130 4.56 14.78 -14.48
CA GLY A 130 4.03 15.86 -15.30
C GLY A 130 2.50 16.06 -15.22
N LYS A 131 1.78 15.24 -14.44
CA LYS A 131 0.31 15.31 -14.34
C LYS A 131 -0.14 16.44 -13.43
N ARG A 132 -1.12 17.27 -13.81
CA ARG A 132 -1.64 18.33 -12.91
C ARG A 132 -2.09 17.79 -11.54
N ARG A 133 -1.83 18.58 -10.50
CA ARG A 133 -2.46 18.43 -9.17
C ARG A 133 -3.90 18.90 -9.22
#